data_AF-A0A6C0DWR9-F1
#
_entry.id   AF-A0A6C0DWR9-F1
#
_cell.length_a   1.000
_cell.length_b   1.000
_cell.length_c   1.000
_cell.angle_alpha   90.00
_cell.angle_beta   90.00
_cell.angle_gamma   90.00
#
_symmetry.space_group_name_H-M   'P 1'
#
loop_
_entity.id
_entity.type
_entity.pdbx_description
1 polymer ?
#
loop_
_entity_poly.entity_id
_entity_poly.type
_entity_poly.pdbx_seq_one_letter_code
_entity_poly.pdbx_strand_id
1 'polypeptide(L)'
;MSTIQFKNACTTLPILISTWVSKSQDVSKYEDIIVPPNTEITLHSSVGEWMVGSLFYEKESVRIWKNAGLEFESMLAKFRNTPCALGNYTWRYSRDFEIAYENGVVTWQNVVSV
;
A
#
# COMPACT_ATOMS: atom_id res chain seq x y z
N MET A 1 3.13 18.21 -4.45
CA MET A 1 3.52 16.82 -4.16
C MET A 1 2.93 16.45 -2.82
N SER A 2 2.12 15.40 -2.79
CA SER A 2 1.40 14.93 -1.62
C SER A 2 2.26 13.94 -0.83
N THR A 3 2.13 13.96 0.49
CA THR A 3 2.88 13.08 1.39
C THR A 3 1.93 12.43 2.40
N ILE A 4 2.22 11.20 2.77
CA ILE A 4 1.49 10.47 3.80
C ILE A 4 2.43 9.55 4.56
N GLN A 5 2.17 9.33 5.85
CA GLN A 5 2.82 8.25 6.59
C GLN A 5 2.09 6.96 6.32
N PHE A 6 2.82 5.91 6.00
CA PHE A 6 2.29 4.58 5.83
C PHE A 6 2.96 3.63 6.81
N LYS A 7 2.14 2.88 7.55
CA LYS A 7 2.58 1.91 8.53
C LYS A 7 2.11 0.51 8.12
N ASN A 8 3.06 -0.38 7.84
CA ASN A 8 2.80 -1.81 7.71
C ASN A 8 2.78 -2.43 9.12
N ALA A 9 1.67 -2.25 9.84
CA ALA A 9 1.53 -2.67 11.22
C ALA A 9 1.11 -4.13 11.33
N CYS A 10 1.77 -4.88 12.21
CA CYS A 10 1.27 -6.18 12.66
C CYS A 10 1.08 -7.19 11.52
N THR A 11 1.87 -7.08 10.45
CA THR A 11 2.00 -8.15 9.46
C THR A 11 3.37 -8.80 9.59
N THR A 12 3.46 -10.07 9.24
CA THR A 12 4.72 -10.77 8.94
C THR A 12 5.07 -10.67 7.46
N LEU A 13 4.33 -9.87 6.69
CA LEU A 13 4.32 -9.88 5.23
C LEU A 13 4.80 -8.54 4.66
N PRO A 14 5.69 -8.56 3.65
CA PRO A 14 5.96 -7.36 2.88
C PRO A 14 4.72 -7.00 2.05
N ILE A 15 4.58 -5.75 1.66
CA ILE A 15 3.57 -5.31 0.68
C ILE A 15 4.22 -4.45 -0.39
N LEU A 16 3.62 -4.42 -1.59
CA LEU A 16 3.98 -3.45 -2.61
C LEU A 16 3.04 -2.26 -2.51
N ILE A 17 3.61 -1.06 -2.45
CA ILE A 17 2.87 0.17 -2.62
C ILE A 17 3.30 0.85 -3.90
N SER A 18 2.30 1.21 -4.70
CA SER A 18 2.51 1.85 -5.97
C SER A 18 1.91 3.24 -6.05
N THR A 19 2.57 4.17 -6.74
CA THR A 19 2.07 5.54 -6.92
C THR A 19 2.65 6.23 -8.16
N TRP A 20 2.07 7.38 -8.54
CA TRP A 20 2.55 8.22 -9.63
C TRP A 20 3.45 9.34 -9.12
N VAL A 21 4.60 9.50 -9.77
CA VAL A 21 5.57 10.58 -9.51
C VAL A 21 5.86 11.32 -10.81
N SER A 22 5.54 12.62 -10.85
CA SER A 22 5.87 13.52 -11.95
C SER A 22 7.38 13.72 -12.02
N LYS A 23 7.96 13.57 -13.21
CA LYS A 23 9.38 13.86 -13.49
C LYS A 23 9.55 15.19 -14.21
N SER A 24 8.64 15.51 -15.13
CA SER A 24 8.58 16.78 -15.86
C SER A 24 7.12 17.16 -16.11
N GLN A 25 6.89 18.23 -16.88
CA GLN A 25 5.55 18.72 -17.23
C GLN A 25 4.69 17.67 -17.97
N ASP A 26 5.32 16.86 -18.82
CA ASP A 26 4.61 15.89 -19.67
C ASP A 26 4.94 14.42 -19.32
N VAL A 27 5.91 14.20 -18.43
CA VAL A 27 6.38 12.85 -18.08
C VAL A 27 6.13 12.57 -16.61
N SER A 28 5.30 11.55 -16.35
CA SER A 28 5.15 10.91 -15.05
C SER A 28 5.64 9.47 -15.13
N LYS A 29 6.10 8.94 -14.00
CA LYS A 29 6.40 7.51 -13.88
C LYS A 29 5.63 6.89 -12.74
N TYR A 30 5.38 5.61 -12.87
CA TYR A 30 4.88 4.76 -11.80
C TYR A 30 6.07 4.34 -10.94
N GLU A 31 5.94 4.43 -9.61
CA GLU A 31 6.94 3.97 -8.64
C GLU A 31 6.33 2.90 -7.76
N ASP A 32 7.05 1.80 -7.62
CA ASP A 32 6.74 0.68 -6.74
C ASP A 32 7.72 0.62 -5.59
N ILE A 33 7.20 0.48 -4.38
CA ILE A 33 7.96 0.50 -3.14
C ILE A 33 7.54 -0.74 -2.36
N ILE A 34 8.51 -1.61 -2.06
CA ILE A 34 8.29 -2.73 -1.15
C ILE A 34 8.43 -2.20 0.27
N VAL A 35 7.36 -2.34 1.05
CA VAL A 35 7.33 -1.93 2.46
C VAL A 35 7.50 -3.17 3.33
N PRO A 36 8.63 -3.30 4.05
CA PRO A 36 8.86 -4.47 4.88
C PRO A 36 7.85 -4.59 6.04
N PRO A 37 7.70 -5.80 6.61
CA PRO A 37 6.89 -6.02 7.79
C PRO A 37 7.27 -5.10 8.96
N ASN A 38 6.29 -4.61 9.72
CA ASN A 38 6.50 -3.81 10.94
C ASN A 38 7.34 -2.54 10.73
N THR A 39 7.23 -1.92 9.56
CA THR A 39 7.89 -0.65 9.24
C THR A 39 6.90 0.48 9.07
N GLU A 40 7.39 1.69 9.25
CA GLU A 40 6.70 2.93 8.93
C GLU A 40 7.57 3.72 7.96
N ILE A 41 6.96 4.20 6.87
CA ILE A 41 7.65 4.95 5.83
C ILE A 41 6.83 6.17 5.43
N THR A 42 7.54 7.20 4.99
CA THR A 42 6.92 8.37 4.36
C THR A 42 6.86 8.16 2.86
N LEU A 43 5.66 8.26 2.30
CA LEU A 43 5.42 8.10 0.87
C LEU A 43 5.14 9.43 0.19
N HIS A 44 5.57 9.55 -1.05
CA HIS A 44 5.34 10.73 -1.88
C HIS A 44 4.55 10.36 -3.14
N SER A 45 3.60 11.22 -3.51
CA SER A 45 2.81 11.07 -4.73
C SER A 45 2.57 12.42 -5.38
N SER A 46 2.56 12.45 -6.70
CA SER A 46 2.17 13.65 -7.45
C SER A 46 0.66 13.82 -7.54
N VAL A 47 -0.10 12.74 -7.42
CA VAL A 47 -1.57 12.73 -7.52
C VAL A 47 -2.28 12.48 -6.19
N GLY A 48 -1.53 12.16 -5.14
CA GLY A 48 -2.10 11.92 -3.81
C GLY A 48 -2.86 10.60 -3.70
N GLU A 49 -2.51 9.62 -4.54
CA GLU A 49 -3.11 8.28 -4.54
C GLU A 49 -2.02 7.21 -4.48
N TRP A 50 -2.31 6.15 -3.74
CA TRP A 50 -1.44 4.98 -3.61
C TRP A 50 -2.29 3.71 -3.70
N MET A 51 -1.71 2.66 -4.28
CA MET A 51 -2.32 1.35 -4.39
C MET A 51 -1.47 0.34 -3.63
N VAL A 52 -2.11 -0.52 -2.85
CA VAL A 52 -1.46 -1.64 -2.16
C VAL A 52 -1.73 -2.90 -2.98
N GLY A 53 -0.67 -3.64 -3.28
CA GLY A 53 -0.77 -4.88 -4.05
C GLY A 53 0.23 -5.94 -3.60
N SER A 54 0.03 -7.14 -4.15
CA SER A 54 0.93 -8.29 -3.98
C SER A 54 1.74 -8.60 -5.24
N LEU A 55 1.85 -7.67 -6.21
CA LEU A 55 2.62 -7.86 -7.45
C LEU A 55 4.14 -7.64 -7.23
N PHE A 56 4.79 -8.54 -6.50
CA PHE A 56 6.23 -8.41 -6.24
C PHE A 56 7.09 -8.81 -7.44
N TYR A 57 8.13 -8.02 -7.70
CA TYR A 57 9.17 -8.36 -8.68
C TYR A 57 10.27 -9.27 -8.09
N GLU A 58 10.43 -9.27 -6.75
CA GLU A 58 11.45 -10.05 -6.06
C GLU A 58 10.94 -11.43 -5.64
N LYS A 59 11.71 -12.49 -5.93
CA LYS A 59 11.31 -13.88 -5.66
C LYS A 59 11.00 -14.15 -4.20
N GLU A 60 11.66 -13.47 -3.27
CA GLU A 60 11.50 -13.72 -1.85
C GLU A 60 10.14 -13.25 -1.34
N SER A 61 9.69 -12.05 -1.72
CA SER A 61 8.35 -11.57 -1.35
C SER A 61 7.24 -12.43 -1.96
N VAL A 62 7.41 -12.90 -3.21
CA VAL A 62 6.48 -13.88 -3.81
C VAL A 62 6.40 -15.16 -2.96
N ARG A 63 7.56 -15.69 -2.52
CA ARG A 63 7.64 -16.90 -1.72
C ARG A 63 6.95 -16.73 -0.36
N ILE A 64 7.18 -15.61 0.32
CA ILE A 64 6.56 -15.28 1.61
C ILE A 64 5.03 -15.27 1.50
N TRP A 65 4.48 -14.63 0.45
CA TRP A 65 3.04 -14.57 0.23
C TRP A 65 2.41 -15.93 -0.08
N LYS A 66 3.04 -16.70 -0.97
CA LYS A 66 2.57 -18.04 -1.32
C LYS A 66 2.58 -18.98 -0.11
N ASN A 67 3.60 -18.90 0.74
CA ASN A 67 3.70 -19.71 1.96
C ASN A 67 2.62 -19.34 3.00
N ALA A 68 2.14 -18.09 2.98
CA ALA A 68 1.03 -17.65 3.82
C ALA A 68 -0.35 -18.04 3.27
N GLY A 69 -0.42 -18.72 2.11
CA GLY A 69 -1.67 -19.12 1.48
C GLY A 69 -2.45 -17.97 0.84
N LEU A 70 -1.80 -16.83 0.59
CA LEU A 70 -2.44 -15.63 0.08
C LEU A 70 -2.37 -15.53 -1.45
N GLU A 71 -3.35 -14.81 -2.01
CA GLU A 71 -3.40 -14.51 -3.44
C GLU A 71 -2.25 -13.56 -3.86
N PHE A 72 -1.61 -13.90 -4.99
CA PHE A 72 -0.49 -13.17 -5.57
C PHE A 72 -0.95 -12.43 -6.83
N GLU A 73 -0.29 -11.31 -7.16
CA GLU A 73 -0.65 -10.42 -8.28
C GLU A 73 -2.02 -9.73 -8.14
N SER A 74 -2.50 -9.53 -6.92
CA SER A 74 -3.81 -8.94 -6.66
C SER A 74 -3.68 -7.50 -6.15
N MET A 75 -4.63 -6.65 -6.52
CA MET A 75 -4.83 -5.35 -5.88
C MET A 75 -5.57 -5.56 -4.56
N LEU A 76 -5.01 -5.06 -3.46
CA LEU A 76 -5.52 -5.36 -2.12
C LEU A 76 -6.26 -4.18 -1.50
N ALA A 77 -5.75 -2.96 -1.74
CA ALA A 77 -6.34 -1.74 -1.24
C ALA A 77 -5.90 -0.51 -2.05
N LYS A 78 -6.57 0.61 -1.81
CA LYS A 78 -6.20 1.95 -2.29
C LYS A 78 -6.31 2.94 -1.13
N PHE A 79 -5.43 3.93 -1.08
CA PHE A 79 -5.53 5.03 -0.12
C PHE A 79 -5.08 6.36 -0.72
N ARG A 80 -5.51 7.46 -0.09
CA ARG A 80 -5.31 8.82 -0.58
C ARG A 80 -5.01 9.78 0.56
N ASN A 81 -4.36 10.90 0.24
CA ASN A 81 -4.12 11.97 1.21
C ASN A 81 -5.30 12.94 1.32
N THR A 82 -6.20 12.92 0.34
CA THR A 82 -7.47 13.66 0.33
C THR A 82 -8.61 12.67 0.13
N PRO A 83 -9.76 12.86 0.82
CA PRO A 83 -10.88 11.95 0.68
C PRO A 83 -11.50 12.10 -0.71
N CYS A 84 -12.08 11.04 -1.25
CA CYS A 84 -12.85 11.13 -2.49
C CYS A 84 -14.20 11.86 -2.29
N ALA A 85 -15.02 11.28 -1.43
CA ALA A 85 -16.43 11.53 -1.18
C ALA A 85 -16.74 10.90 0.19
N LEU A 86 -17.61 11.55 0.96
CA LEU A 86 -18.04 11.08 2.29
C LEU A 86 -16.89 10.84 3.30
N GLY A 87 -15.77 11.54 3.14
CA GLY A 87 -14.65 11.49 4.09
C GLY A 87 -13.83 10.19 4.04
N ASN A 88 -14.01 9.33 3.05
CA ASN A 88 -13.25 8.09 2.92
C ASN A 88 -11.87 8.32 2.30
N TYR A 89 -10.83 7.97 3.06
CA TYR A 89 -9.43 8.06 2.64
C TYR A 89 -8.84 6.72 2.18
N THR A 90 -9.48 5.61 2.53
CA THR A 90 -9.00 4.25 2.25
C THR A 90 -10.12 3.39 1.66
N TRP A 91 -9.73 2.42 0.84
CA TRP A 91 -10.61 1.38 0.29
C TRP A 91 -9.89 0.06 0.33
N ARG A 92 -10.67 -0.97 0.64
CA ARG A 92 -10.20 -2.33 0.73
C ARG A 92 -10.88 -3.20 -0.32
N TYR A 93 -10.08 -4.06 -0.96
CA TYR A 93 -10.55 -5.06 -1.92
C TYR A 93 -10.35 -6.49 -1.41
N SER A 94 -9.27 -6.76 -0.67
CA SER A 94 -9.02 -8.07 -0.04
C SER A 94 -9.77 -8.22 1.28
N ARG A 95 -10.18 -9.45 1.62
CA ARG A 95 -10.79 -9.76 2.93
C ARG A 95 -9.75 -10.01 4.03
N ASP A 96 -8.51 -10.31 3.65
CA ASP A 96 -7.48 -10.80 4.56
C ASP A 96 -6.76 -9.69 5.32
N PHE A 97 -6.95 -8.45 4.90
CA PHE A 97 -6.27 -7.28 5.45
C PHE A 97 -7.26 -6.20 5.86
N GLU A 98 -6.83 -5.27 6.71
CA GLU A 98 -7.55 -4.02 6.98
C GLU A 98 -6.63 -2.83 6.64
N ILE A 99 -7.27 -1.73 6.25
CA ILE A 99 -6.59 -0.46 5.98
C ILE A 99 -7.36 0.70 6.62
N ALA A 100 -6.70 1.42 7.51
CA ALA A 100 -7.29 2.56 8.23
C ALA A 100 -6.50 3.84 7.96
N TYR A 101 -7.19 4.97 8.00
CA TYR A 101 -6.58 6.30 7.98
C TYR A 101 -6.96 7.05 9.24
N GLU A 102 -5.96 7.51 9.98
CA GLU A 102 -6.14 8.30 11.19
C GLU A 102 -5.02 9.34 11.29
N ASN A 103 -5.39 10.62 11.48
CA ASN A 103 -4.45 11.72 11.72
C ASN A 103 -3.26 11.80 10.73
N GLY A 104 -3.50 11.54 9.45
CA GLY A 104 -2.45 11.59 8.42
C GLY A 104 -1.60 10.32 8.29
N VAL A 105 -1.92 9.28 9.04
CA VAL A 105 -1.25 7.97 9.00
C VAL A 105 -2.19 6.93 8.41
N VAL A 106 -1.72 6.21 7.40
CA VAL A 106 -2.38 5.01 6.88
C VAL A 106 -1.76 3.79 7.56
N THR A 107 -2.59 2.98 8.19
CA THR A 107 -2.17 1.74 8.82
C THR A 107 -2.73 0.55 8.06
N TRP A 108 -1.85 -0.37 7.69
CA TRP A 108 -2.15 -1.65 7.07
C TRP A 108 -1.88 -2.78 8.05
N GLN A 109 -2.80 -3.73 8.15
CA GLN A 109 -2.67 -4.88 9.04
C GLN A 109 -3.37 -6.13 8.48
N ASN A 110 -2.93 -7.31 8.89
CA ASN A 110 -3.60 -8.57 8.55
C ASN A 110 -4.75 -8.81 9.55
N VAL A 111 -5.94 -9.18 9.07
CA VAL A 111 -7.13 -9.47 9.91
C VAL A 111 -7.24 -10.96 10.23
N VAL A 112 -6.68 -11.80 9.36
CA VAL A 112 -6.63 -13.24 9.55
C VAL A 112 -5.41 -13.52 10.43
N SER A 113 -5.64 -13.47 11.73
CA SER A 113 -4.68 -14.02 12.70
C SER A 113 -4.45 -15.50 12.33
N VAL A 114 -3.22 -15.85 11.97
CA VAL A 114 -2.76 -17.26 11.98
C VAL A 114 -2.27 -17.57 13.37
#